data_AF-A0A2U1W7B6-F1
#
_entry.id   AF-A0A2U1W7B6-F1
#
_cell.length_a   1.000
_cell.length_b   1.000
_cell.length_c   1.000
_cell.angle_alpha   90.00
_cell.angle_beta   90.00
_cell.angle_gamma   90.00
#
_symmetry.space_group_name_H-M   'P 1'
#
loop_
_entity.id
_entity.type
_entity.pdbx_description
1 polymer ?
#
loop_
_entity_poly.entity_id
_entity_poly.type
_entity_poly.pdbx_seq_one_letter_code
_entity_poly.pdbx_strand_id
1 'polypeptide(L)'
;MSSMQFHRRAAPRRERFQDLCDAETLVVSVLRLWAEPLREPERQHPHWQDGMTAAGLSNDAAVAFDTLMRIVLAATNRPLDLHRPPCPALGTDEALLLDMLRLAQQGLHGEAGVLMNDWLSLTAVRMAMAPLCVLAAALARAGLTLPDPAQASPMPSRPTASPIDRQRDRPRDRPSPTADRGATLLH
;
A
#
# COMPACT_ATOMS: atom_id res chain seq x y z
N MET A 1 -20.14 -21.34 -29.87
CA MET A 1 -19.13 -21.34 -28.79
C MET A 1 -18.72 -19.89 -28.56
N SER A 2 -19.43 -19.18 -27.67
CA SER A 2 -19.18 -17.76 -27.41
C SER A 2 -17.99 -17.59 -26.48
N SER A 3 -16.97 -16.92 -26.99
CA SER A 3 -15.80 -16.48 -26.22
C SER A 3 -16.24 -15.42 -25.21
N MET A 4 -16.38 -15.80 -23.94
CA MET A 4 -16.53 -14.84 -22.84
C MET A 4 -15.17 -14.16 -22.64
N GLN A 5 -14.95 -13.07 -23.37
CA GLN A 5 -13.96 -12.08 -23.00
C GLN A 5 -14.39 -11.48 -21.66
N PHE A 6 -13.81 -11.97 -20.57
CA PHE A 6 -13.76 -11.22 -19.33
C PHE A 6 -13.02 -9.93 -19.65
N HIS A 7 -13.79 -8.86 -19.83
CA HIS A 7 -13.28 -7.52 -19.87
C HIS A 7 -12.74 -7.26 -18.47
N ARG A 8 -11.48 -7.64 -18.23
CA ARG A 8 -10.68 -7.20 -17.10
C ARG A 8 -10.57 -5.69 -17.27
N ARG A 9 -11.59 -4.97 -16.81
CA ARG A 9 -11.62 -3.52 -16.78
C ARG A 9 -10.45 -3.15 -15.88
N ALA A 10 -9.35 -2.76 -16.52
CA ALA A 10 -8.17 -2.27 -15.83
C ALA A 10 -8.59 -1.01 -15.09
N ALA A 11 -9.04 -1.19 -13.85
CA ALA A 11 -9.07 -0.12 -12.87
C ALA A 11 -7.66 0.51 -12.86
N PRO A 12 -7.55 1.84 -12.72
CA PRO A 12 -6.25 2.47 -12.62
C PRO A 12 -5.49 1.77 -11.50
N ARG A 13 -4.36 1.15 -11.84
CA ARG A 13 -3.49 0.57 -10.82
C ARG A 13 -3.09 1.74 -9.94
N ARG A 14 -3.41 1.66 -8.65
CA ARG A 14 -2.80 2.55 -7.67
C ARG A 14 -1.30 2.28 -7.79
N GLU A 15 -0.55 3.20 -8.38
CA GLU A 15 0.89 3.01 -8.62
C GLU A 15 1.72 3.64 -7.51
N ARG A 16 1.15 4.60 -6.77
CA ARG A 16 1.84 5.35 -5.73
C ARG A 16 1.10 5.27 -4.41
N PHE A 17 1.89 5.20 -3.35
CA PHE A 17 1.42 5.15 -1.97
C PHE A 17 0.69 6.44 -1.56
N GLN A 18 1.11 7.59 -2.10
CA GLN A 18 0.50 8.90 -1.80
C GLN A 18 -0.91 9.10 -2.41
N ASP A 19 -1.33 8.24 -3.34
CA ASP A 19 -2.63 8.33 -4.00
C ASP A 19 -3.70 7.50 -3.25
N LEU A 20 -3.31 6.83 -2.17
CA LEU A 20 -4.17 6.00 -1.33
C LEU A 20 -5.06 6.88 -0.44
N CYS A 21 -6.29 6.42 -0.19
CA CYS A 21 -7.10 7.02 0.88
C CYS A 21 -6.57 6.62 2.27
N ASP A 22 -7.12 7.21 3.33
CA ASP A 22 -6.66 6.95 4.71
C ASP A 22 -6.75 5.47 5.09
N ALA A 23 -7.85 4.79 4.72
CA ALA A 23 -8.05 3.36 5.01
C ALA A 23 -7.02 2.48 4.27
N GLU A 24 -6.75 2.79 3.00
CA GLU A 24 -5.76 2.07 2.19
C GLU A 24 -4.34 2.32 2.70
N THR A 25 -4.03 3.58 3.03
CA THR A 25 -2.74 4.00 3.59
C THR A 25 -2.45 3.26 4.89
N LEU A 26 -3.45 3.14 5.77
CA LEU A 26 -3.33 2.38 7.01
C LEU A 26 -2.96 0.93 6.73
N VAL A 27 -3.73 0.24 5.89
CA VAL A 27 -3.53 -1.18 5.59
C VAL A 27 -2.13 -1.42 5.00
N VAL A 28 -1.71 -0.61 4.03
CA VAL A 28 -0.39 -0.76 3.40
C VAL A 28 0.73 -0.42 4.39
N SER A 29 0.58 0.61 5.22
CA SER A 29 1.57 0.96 6.24
C SER A 29 1.76 -0.18 7.24
N VAL A 30 0.66 -0.76 7.72
CA VAL A 30 0.69 -1.89 8.65
C VAL A 30 1.32 -3.12 8.01
N LEU A 31 0.99 -3.42 6.75
CA LEU A 31 1.62 -4.50 5.99
C LEU A 31 3.12 -4.34 5.84
N ARG A 32 3.57 -3.12 5.50
CA ARG A 32 4.99 -2.82 5.35
C ARG A 32 5.73 -2.98 6.67
N LEU A 33 5.18 -2.45 7.77
CA LEU A 33 5.76 -2.59 9.11
C LEU A 33 5.76 -4.05 9.61
N TRP A 34 4.70 -4.81 9.32
CA TRP A 34 4.62 -6.23 9.66
C TRP A 34 5.73 -7.05 8.99
N ALA A 35 6.12 -6.68 7.77
CA ALA A 35 7.16 -7.37 7.03
C ALA A 35 8.60 -7.02 7.48
N GLU A 36 8.83 -5.88 8.14
CA GLU A 36 10.19 -5.44 8.49
C GLU A 36 10.95 -6.40 9.44
N PRO A 37 10.34 -6.94 10.51
CA PRO A 37 11.01 -7.96 11.35
C PRO A 37 11.38 -9.24 10.61
N LEU A 38 10.66 -9.58 9.54
CA LEU A 38 10.98 -10.75 8.70
C LEU A 38 12.17 -10.47 7.77
N ARG A 39 12.38 -9.21 7.38
CA ARG A 39 13.49 -8.79 6.52
C ARG A 39 14.77 -8.56 7.31
N GLU A 40 14.66 -7.97 8.50
CA GLU A 40 15.80 -7.55 9.31
C GLU A 40 15.58 -7.90 10.79
N PRO A 41 15.63 -9.19 11.18
CA PRO A 41 15.26 -9.65 12.52
C PRO A 41 16.13 -9.07 13.64
N GLU A 42 17.37 -8.67 13.34
CA GLU A 42 18.32 -8.10 14.29
C GLU A 42 18.05 -6.63 14.63
N ARG A 43 17.19 -5.95 13.87
CA ARG A 43 16.86 -4.54 14.12
C ARG A 43 15.60 -4.42 14.99
N GLN A 44 15.56 -3.35 15.78
CA GLN A 44 14.33 -2.95 16.45
C GLN A 44 13.41 -2.28 15.43
N HIS A 45 12.15 -2.72 15.38
CA HIS A 45 11.14 -2.21 14.47
C HIS A 45 9.96 -1.64 15.25
N PRO A 46 9.29 -0.61 14.73
CA PRO A 46 8.03 -0.15 15.29
C PRO A 46 6.99 -1.26 15.35
N HIS A 47 6.15 -1.26 16.39
CA HIS A 47 5.04 -2.20 16.49
C HIS A 47 3.96 -1.85 15.46
N TRP A 48 3.77 -2.74 14.49
CA TRP A 48 2.76 -2.54 13.44
C TRP A 48 1.33 -2.48 14.01
N GLN A 49 1.08 -3.06 15.19
CA GLN A 49 -0.21 -3.00 15.88
C GLN A 49 -0.59 -1.57 16.29
N ASP A 50 0.38 -0.70 16.56
CA ASP A 50 0.14 0.67 17.04
C ASP A 50 -0.69 1.47 16.03
N GLY A 51 -0.44 1.28 14.73
CA GLY A 51 -1.22 1.91 13.66
C GLY A 51 -2.68 1.43 13.65
N MET A 52 -2.91 0.13 13.89
CA MET A 52 -4.27 -0.41 13.97
C MET A 52 -5.01 0.10 15.21
N THR A 53 -4.34 0.14 16.37
CA THR A 53 -4.92 0.67 17.60
C THR A 53 -5.23 2.16 17.49
N ALA A 54 -4.33 2.95 16.90
CA ALA A 54 -4.55 4.38 16.67
C ALA A 54 -5.74 4.65 15.74
N ALA A 55 -6.02 3.74 14.80
CA ALA A 55 -7.17 3.80 13.91
C ALA A 55 -8.47 3.24 14.52
N GLY A 56 -8.47 2.86 15.81
CA GLY A 56 -9.65 2.34 16.50
C GLY A 56 -10.00 0.89 16.16
N LEU A 57 -9.08 0.12 15.58
CA LEU A 57 -9.30 -1.29 15.30
C LEU A 57 -9.14 -2.14 16.58
N SER A 58 -9.98 -3.15 16.72
CA SER A 58 -9.94 -4.08 17.86
C SER A 58 -8.71 -5.00 17.80
N ASN A 59 -8.38 -5.63 18.93
CA ASN A 59 -7.32 -6.64 18.98
C ASN A 59 -7.60 -7.80 18.01
N ASP A 60 -8.86 -8.21 17.88
CA ASP A 60 -9.28 -9.25 16.92
C ASP A 60 -8.91 -8.88 15.47
N ALA A 61 -8.92 -7.60 15.11
CA ALA A 61 -8.50 -7.15 13.78
C ALA A 61 -6.99 -7.35 13.57
N ALA A 62 -6.18 -7.06 14.60
CA ALA A 62 -4.75 -7.30 14.57
C ALA A 62 -4.44 -8.80 14.49
N VAL A 63 -5.13 -9.64 15.27
CA VAL A 63 -4.99 -11.10 15.21
C VAL A 63 -5.40 -11.63 13.84
N ALA A 64 -6.51 -11.15 13.28
CA ALA A 64 -6.96 -11.54 11.95
C ALA A 64 -5.96 -11.14 10.87
N PHE A 65 -5.39 -9.94 10.95
CA PHE A 65 -4.33 -9.48 10.06
C PHE A 65 -3.08 -10.36 10.13
N ASP A 66 -2.54 -10.59 11.34
CA ASP A 66 -1.35 -11.42 11.52
C ASP A 66 -1.60 -12.87 11.06
N THR A 67 -2.77 -13.42 11.38
CA THR A 67 -3.17 -14.76 10.93
C THR A 67 -3.23 -14.85 9.41
N LEU A 68 -3.87 -13.88 8.76
CA LEU A 68 -3.93 -13.79 7.30
C LEU A 68 -2.52 -13.78 6.72
N MET A 69 -1.67 -12.86 7.18
CA MET A 69 -0.32 -12.70 6.63
C MET A 69 0.60 -13.90 6.88
N ARG A 70 0.46 -14.60 8.03
CA ARG A 70 1.16 -15.87 8.28
C ARG A 70 0.71 -16.98 7.33
N ILE A 71 -0.59 -17.08 7.04
CA ILE A 71 -1.10 -18.04 6.03
C ILE A 71 -0.52 -17.71 4.67
N VAL A 72 -0.53 -16.43 4.27
CA VAL A 72 0.05 -16.00 2.99
C VAL A 72 1.53 -16.35 2.93
N LEU A 73 2.31 -16.01 3.96
CA LEU A 73 3.75 -16.27 4.01
C LEU A 73 4.07 -17.77 3.94
N ALA A 74 3.28 -18.61 4.62
CA ALA A 74 3.51 -20.05 4.66
C ALA A 74 3.11 -20.78 3.36
N ALA A 75 2.22 -20.21 2.56
CA ALA A 75 1.60 -20.88 1.42
C ALA A 75 1.72 -20.14 0.09
N THR A 76 2.46 -19.04 0.04
CA THR A 76 2.72 -18.31 -1.20
C THR A 76 3.60 -19.14 -2.14
N ASN A 77 3.23 -19.18 -3.42
CA ASN A 77 3.98 -19.88 -4.46
C ASN A 77 5.02 -18.97 -5.16
N ARG A 78 5.08 -17.69 -4.79
CA ARG A 78 6.06 -16.72 -5.31
C ARG A 78 6.53 -15.77 -4.21
N PRO A 79 7.69 -15.09 -4.40
CA PRO A 79 8.06 -13.95 -3.56
C PRO A 79 6.98 -12.87 -3.58
N LEU A 80 6.73 -12.26 -2.43
CA LEU A 80 5.75 -11.18 -2.29
C LEU A 80 6.36 -9.84 -2.68
N ASP A 81 5.69 -9.10 -3.56
CA ASP A 81 6.02 -7.73 -3.97
C ASP A 81 5.50 -6.73 -2.93
N LEU A 82 6.20 -6.70 -1.80
CA LEU A 82 5.98 -5.78 -0.69
C LEU A 82 7.11 -4.76 -0.66
N HIS A 83 6.78 -3.48 -0.49
CA HIS A 83 7.79 -2.45 -0.34
C HIS A 83 8.16 -2.24 1.14
N ARG A 84 9.17 -1.41 1.39
CA ARG A 84 9.52 -0.94 2.74
C ARG A 84 8.70 0.31 3.10
N PRO A 85 8.51 0.62 4.39
CA PRO A 85 7.76 1.79 4.83
C PRO A 85 8.08 3.12 4.10
N PRO A 86 9.35 3.51 3.85
CA PRO A 86 9.65 4.79 3.20
C PRO A 86 9.42 4.81 1.67
N CYS A 87 9.05 3.68 1.05
CA CYS A 87 8.93 3.61 -0.40
C CYS A 87 7.68 4.37 -0.92
N PRO A 88 7.82 5.30 -1.88
CA PRO A 88 6.68 6.03 -2.42
C PRO A 88 5.84 5.22 -3.43
N ALA A 89 6.41 4.14 -4.00
CA ALA A 89 5.71 3.29 -4.95
C ALA A 89 4.81 2.28 -4.22
N LEU A 90 3.72 1.84 -4.85
CA LEU A 90 2.88 0.76 -4.36
C LEU A 90 3.30 -0.57 -5.00
N GLY A 91 3.49 -1.61 -4.19
CA GLY A 91 3.77 -2.96 -4.65
C GLY A 91 2.54 -3.63 -5.24
N THR A 92 2.74 -4.58 -6.15
CA THR A 92 1.66 -5.31 -6.82
C THR A 92 0.82 -6.09 -5.81
N ASP A 93 1.47 -6.76 -4.86
CA ASP A 93 0.80 -7.57 -3.85
C ASP A 93 0.16 -6.71 -2.74
N GLU A 94 0.71 -5.51 -2.50
CA GLU A 94 0.08 -4.51 -1.63
C GLU A 94 -1.27 -4.05 -2.23
N ALA A 95 -1.30 -3.77 -3.53
CA ALA A 95 -2.52 -3.41 -4.24
C ALA A 95 -3.55 -4.55 -4.26
N LEU A 96 -3.10 -5.80 -4.47
CA LEU A 96 -3.97 -6.97 -4.44
C LEU A 96 -4.62 -7.16 -3.06
N LEU A 97 -3.89 -6.92 -1.97
CA LEU A 97 -4.47 -6.99 -0.62
C LEU A 97 -5.60 -5.98 -0.43
N LEU A 98 -5.42 -4.75 -0.90
CA LEU A 98 -6.47 -3.73 -0.85
C LEU A 98 -7.71 -4.16 -1.64
N ASP A 99 -7.52 -4.71 -2.85
CA ASP A 99 -8.64 -5.17 -3.67
C ASP A 99 -9.38 -6.37 -3.04
N MET A 100 -8.66 -7.30 -2.40
CA MET A 100 -9.26 -8.41 -1.65
C MET A 100 -10.07 -7.93 -0.44
N LEU A 101 -9.54 -6.97 0.34
CA LEU A 101 -10.25 -6.41 1.49
C LEU A 101 -11.50 -5.65 1.05
N ARG A 102 -11.41 -4.87 -0.03
CA ARG A 102 -12.57 -4.18 -0.62
C ARG A 102 -13.66 -5.17 -1.01
N LEU A 103 -13.31 -6.23 -1.75
CA LEU A 103 -14.27 -7.27 -2.16
C LEU A 103 -14.89 -7.96 -0.94
N ALA A 104 -14.10 -8.23 0.10
CA ALA A 104 -14.59 -8.80 1.35
C ALA A 104 -15.55 -7.84 2.09
N GLN A 105 -15.29 -6.53 2.10
CA GLN A 105 -16.21 -5.52 2.66
C GLN A 105 -17.55 -5.46 1.89
N GLN A 106 -17.53 -5.78 0.60
CA GLN A 106 -18.72 -5.81 -0.26
C GLN A 106 -19.47 -7.15 -0.22
N GLY A 107 -18.98 -8.15 0.52
CA GLY A 107 -19.54 -9.50 0.55
C GLY A 107 -19.22 -10.34 -0.69
N LEU A 108 -18.33 -9.87 -1.58
CA LEU A 108 -17.92 -10.54 -2.81
C LEU A 108 -16.79 -11.56 -2.54
N HIS A 109 -17.04 -12.50 -1.62
CA HIS A 109 -16.04 -13.46 -1.14
C HIS A 109 -15.49 -14.38 -2.22
N GLY A 110 -16.30 -14.73 -3.22
CA GLY A 110 -15.86 -15.54 -4.36
C GLY A 110 -14.80 -14.83 -5.21
N GLU A 111 -15.01 -13.54 -5.50
CA GLU A 111 -14.07 -12.72 -6.26
C GLU A 111 -12.77 -12.47 -5.48
N ALA A 112 -12.88 -12.22 -4.17
CA ALA A 112 -11.72 -12.11 -3.29
C ALA A 112 -10.87 -13.41 -3.30
N GLY A 113 -11.54 -14.57 -3.26
CA GLY A 113 -10.89 -15.87 -3.35
C GLY A 113 -10.18 -16.11 -4.70
N VAL A 114 -10.74 -15.60 -5.81
CA VAL A 114 -10.10 -15.67 -7.13
C VAL A 114 -8.80 -14.85 -7.15
N LEU A 115 -8.81 -13.61 -6.64
CA LEU A 115 -7.59 -12.80 -6.52
C LEU A 115 -6.55 -13.47 -5.62
N MET A 116 -7.00 -14.07 -4.52
CA MET A 116 -6.12 -14.76 -3.59
C MET A 116 -5.50 -16.05 -4.18
N ASN A 117 -6.13 -16.64 -5.19
CA ASN A 117 -5.60 -17.80 -5.90
C ASN A 117 -4.45 -17.43 -6.87
N ASP A 118 -4.23 -16.14 -7.16
CA ASP A 118 -3.10 -15.71 -7.98
C ASP A 118 -1.75 -15.94 -7.29
N TRP A 119 -1.73 -16.03 -5.95
CA TRP A 119 -0.51 -16.20 -5.15
C TRP A 119 -0.56 -17.35 -4.14
N LEU A 120 -1.73 -17.88 -3.81
CA LEU A 120 -1.90 -19.00 -2.87
C LEU A 120 -2.46 -20.24 -3.55
N SER A 121 -2.18 -21.42 -2.97
CA SER A 121 -2.92 -22.65 -3.30
C SER A 121 -4.39 -22.57 -2.84
N LEU A 122 -5.28 -23.33 -3.48
CA LEU A 122 -6.71 -23.35 -3.13
C LEU A 122 -6.96 -23.70 -1.66
N THR A 123 -6.18 -24.61 -1.08
CA THR A 123 -6.26 -24.95 0.35
C THR A 123 -5.95 -23.73 1.22
N ALA A 124 -4.90 -22.98 0.88
CA ALA A 124 -4.52 -21.78 1.61
C ALA A 124 -5.52 -20.64 1.44
N VAL A 125 -6.12 -20.48 0.25
CA VAL A 125 -7.22 -19.53 0.05
C VAL A 125 -8.35 -19.81 1.05
N ARG A 126 -8.77 -21.07 1.20
CA ARG A 126 -9.85 -21.43 2.15
C ARG A 126 -9.52 -21.08 3.59
N MET A 127 -8.27 -21.25 4.01
CA MET A 127 -7.83 -20.86 5.36
C MET A 127 -7.75 -19.34 5.53
N ALA A 128 -7.30 -18.62 4.51
CA ALA A 128 -7.10 -17.17 4.53
C ALA A 128 -8.41 -16.36 4.40
N MET A 129 -9.48 -16.93 3.83
CA MET A 129 -10.75 -16.23 3.65
C MET A 129 -11.38 -15.79 4.98
N ALA A 130 -11.37 -16.64 6.00
CA ALA A 130 -11.96 -16.30 7.31
C ALA A 130 -11.28 -15.08 7.96
N PRO A 131 -9.95 -15.05 8.16
CA PRO A 131 -9.28 -13.87 8.72
C PRO A 131 -9.39 -12.63 7.81
N LEU A 132 -9.40 -12.79 6.47
CA LEU A 132 -9.68 -11.69 5.56
C LEU A 132 -11.05 -11.05 5.85
N CYS A 133 -12.10 -11.85 5.99
CA CYS A 133 -13.45 -11.37 6.27
C CYS A 133 -13.55 -10.70 7.65
N VAL A 134 -12.90 -11.27 8.68
CA VAL A 134 -12.85 -10.67 10.02
C VAL A 134 -12.20 -9.29 9.97
N LEU A 135 -11.06 -9.18 9.29
CA LEU A 135 -10.34 -7.91 9.11
C LEU A 135 -11.17 -6.89 8.32
N ALA A 136 -11.77 -7.30 7.21
CA ALA A 136 -12.63 -6.45 6.39
C ALA A 136 -13.82 -5.89 7.19
N ALA A 137 -14.48 -6.75 7.98
CA ALA A 137 -15.57 -6.34 8.86
C ALA A 137 -15.11 -5.40 9.98
N ALA A 138 -13.92 -5.63 10.55
CA ALA A 138 -13.36 -4.74 11.57
C ALA A 138 -13.05 -3.34 11.01
N LEU A 139 -12.46 -3.27 9.82
CA LEU A 139 -12.23 -2.02 9.09
C LEU A 139 -13.56 -1.29 8.84
N ALA A 140 -14.58 -2.01 8.36
CA ALA A 140 -15.90 -1.41 8.10
C ALA A 140 -16.56 -0.87 9.39
N ARG A 141 -16.46 -1.61 10.52
CA ARG A 141 -16.98 -1.14 11.81
C ARG A 141 -16.24 0.09 12.35
N ALA A 142 -14.97 0.25 12.02
CA ALA A 142 -14.18 1.44 12.36
C ALA A 142 -14.43 2.63 11.40
N GLY A 143 -15.34 2.49 10.43
CA GLY A 143 -15.59 3.53 9.41
C GLY A 143 -14.51 3.61 8.32
N LEU A 144 -13.62 2.62 8.25
CA LEU A 144 -12.52 2.53 7.28
C LEU A 144 -12.97 1.70 6.07
N THR A 145 -13.62 2.36 5.12
CA THR A 145 -14.09 1.73 3.89
C THR A 145 -13.08 1.89 2.76
N LEU A 146 -12.75 0.79 2.09
CA LEU A 146 -11.87 0.83 0.92
C LEU A 146 -12.69 1.27 -0.31
N PRO A 147 -12.25 2.31 -1.04
CA PRO A 147 -12.99 2.84 -2.17
C PRO A 147 -12.99 1.86 -3.34
N ASP A 148 -14.06 1.94 -4.12
CA ASP A 148 -14.08 1.32 -5.44
C ASP A 148 -13.17 2.13 -6.37
N PRO A 149 -12.14 1.55 -7.00
CA PRO A 149 -11.26 2.29 -7.90
C PRO A 149 -12.00 2.84 -9.13
N ALA A 150 -13.20 2.35 -9.46
CA ALA A 150 -14.06 2.95 -10.48
C ALA A 150 -14.75 4.26 -10.01
N GLN A 151 -14.88 4.45 -8.70
CA GLN A 151 -15.53 5.61 -8.07
C GLN A 151 -14.54 6.57 -7.40
N ALA A 152 -13.29 6.15 -7.22
CA ALA A 152 -12.20 7.02 -6.79
C ALA A 152 -11.94 8.07 -7.87
N SER A 153 -12.63 9.21 -7.77
CA SER A 153 -12.21 10.42 -8.50
C SER A 153 -10.77 10.72 -8.10
N PRO A 154 -9.87 10.95 -9.06
CA PRO A 154 -8.52 11.36 -8.72
C PRO A 154 -8.64 12.65 -7.91
N MET A 155 -8.25 12.61 -6.63
CA MET A 155 -8.08 13.84 -5.86
C MET A 155 -7.14 14.74 -6.66
N PRO A 156 -7.46 16.05 -6.79
CA PRO A 156 -6.59 16.96 -7.52
C PRO A 156 -5.24 16.95 -6.84
N SER A 157 -4.24 16.45 -7.56
CA SER A 157 -2.84 16.49 -7.16
C SER A 157 -2.56 17.94 -6.77
N ARG A 158 -2.18 18.15 -5.51
CA ARG A 158 -1.81 19.47 -4.99
C ARG A 158 -0.81 20.07 -6.00
N PRO A 159 -1.11 21.20 -6.66
CA PRO A 159 -0.20 21.76 -7.63
C PRO A 159 1.14 21.97 -6.91
N THR A 160 2.17 21.32 -7.42
CA THR A 160 3.56 21.62 -7.09
C THR A 160 3.71 23.11 -7.30
N ALA A 161 3.86 23.83 -6.19
CA ALA A 161 4.09 25.27 -6.23
C ALA A 161 5.32 25.51 -7.11
N SER A 162 5.07 26.05 -8.31
CA SER A 162 6.14 26.60 -9.14
C SER A 162 6.87 27.65 -8.31
N PRO A 163 8.21 27.68 -8.31
CA PRO A 163 8.95 28.74 -7.65
C PRO A 163 8.53 30.06 -8.27
N ILE A 164 7.82 30.88 -7.49
CA ILE A 164 7.46 32.23 -7.88
C ILE A 164 8.74 33.03 -8.05
N ASP A 165 8.88 33.52 -9.27
CA ASP A 165 9.74 34.58 -9.77
C ASP A 165 9.87 35.73 -8.75
N ARG A 166 10.94 35.70 -7.96
CA ARG A 166 11.46 36.88 -7.26
C ARG A 166 12.75 37.26 -7.95
N GLN A 167 12.70 38.18 -8.92
CA GLN A 167 13.79 39.15 -9.12
C GLN A 167 13.42 40.26 -10.14
N ARG A 168 12.86 41.37 -9.66
CA ARG A 168 13.08 42.70 -10.25
C ARG A 168 13.26 43.71 -9.13
N ASP A 169 14.51 43.96 -8.77
CA ASP A 169 15.10 45.29 -8.94
C ASP A 169 16.62 45.26 -8.65
N ARG A 170 17.35 45.99 -9.50
CA ARG A 170 18.82 46.16 -9.59
C ARG A 170 19.32 47.20 -8.55
N PRO A 171 20.64 47.45 -8.28
CA PRO A 171 21.72 47.51 -9.29
C PRO A 171 23.15 47.06 -8.90
N ARG A 172 23.98 47.04 -9.96
CA ARG A 172 25.44 46.89 -10.11
C ARG A 172 26.30 47.06 -8.85
N ASP A 173 27.18 46.08 -8.61
CA ASP A 173 28.63 46.31 -8.74
C ASP A 173 29.40 45.00 -9.03
N ARG A 174 30.47 45.10 -9.83
CA ARG A 174 31.48 44.06 -10.12
C ARG A 174 32.72 44.39 -9.27
N PRO A 175 33.68 43.46 -8.97
CA PRO A 175 34.24 42.50 -9.92
C PRO A 175 34.55 41.08 -9.37
N SER A 176 34.81 40.17 -10.31
CA SER A 176 35.28 38.78 -10.12
C SER A 176 36.72 38.70 -9.61
N PRO A 177 37.06 37.62 -8.90
CA PRO A 177 38.09 36.69 -9.39
C PRO A 177 37.66 35.21 -9.18
N THR A 178 37.74 34.37 -10.21
CA THR A 178 38.82 33.43 -10.52
C THR A 178 38.49 32.02 -10.03
N ALA A 179 38.70 31.06 -10.94
CA ALA A 179 38.33 29.66 -10.84
C ALA A 179 39.01 28.93 -9.67
N ASP A 180 38.33 27.91 -9.14
CA ASP A 180 39.00 26.62 -8.98
C ASP A 180 38.03 25.43 -9.08
N ARG A 181 38.59 24.32 -9.55
CA ARG A 181 37.97 23.05 -9.91
C ARG A 181 37.86 22.13 -8.69
N GLY A 182 36.83 21.28 -8.72
CA GLY A 182 36.96 19.87 -8.32
C GLY A 182 36.66 19.52 -6.87
N ALA A 183 35.69 18.62 -6.66
CA ALA A 183 35.91 17.36 -5.96
C ALA A 183 34.63 16.51 -5.96
N THR A 184 34.73 15.36 -6.61
CA THR A 184 33.88 14.18 -6.46
C THR A 184 34.37 13.37 -5.26
N LEU A 185 33.47 12.95 -4.36
CA LEU A 185 33.64 11.86 -3.38
C LEU A 185 32.20 11.35 -3.13
N LEU A 186 31.71 10.15 -3.46
CA LEU A 186 32.24 8.79 -3.32
C LEU A 186 32.83 8.52 -1.94
N HIS A 187 31.95 8.07 -1.03
CA HIS A 187 32.11 6.81 -0.30
C HIS A 187 30.74 6.23 0.03
#